data_AF-A0A4U9WGF7-F1
#
_entry.id   AF-A0A4U9WGF7-F1
#
_cell.length_a   1.000
_cell.length_b   1.000
_cell.length_c   1.000
_cell.angle_alpha   90.00
_cell.angle_beta   90.00
_cell.angle_gamma   90.00
#
_symmetry.space_group_name_H-M   'P 1'
#
loop_
_entity.id
_entity.type
_entity.pdbx_description
1 polymer ?
#
loop_
_entity_poly.entity_id
_entity_poly.type
_entity_poly.pdbx_seq_one_letter_code
_entity_poly.pdbx_strand_id
1 'polypeptide(L)' 'MTLSQQRADGVASALITQGVAANRIRSTGAGPDNPIASNSTTAGKAQNRRVEITLSPLQ' A
#
# COMPACT_ATOMS: atom_id res chain seq x y z
N MET A 1 6.89 -8.81 10.72
CA MET A 1 6.19 -7.69 10.07
C MET A 1 6.73 -7.53 8.66
N THR A 2 5.87 -7.52 7.65
CA THR A 2 6.27 -7.40 6.24
C THR A 2 6.36 -5.92 5.83
N LEU A 3 7.39 -5.54 5.05
CA LEU A 3 7.63 -4.16 4.60
C LEU A 3 6.45 -3.57 3.80
N SER A 4 5.73 -4.42 3.07
CA SER A 4 4.51 -4.04 2.35
C SER A 4 3.41 -3.58 3.30
N GLN A 5 3.21 -4.28 4.43
CA GLN A 5 2.20 -3.93 5.44
C GLN A 5 2.53 -2.58 6.08
N GLN A 6 3.79 -2.38 6.50
CA GLN A 6 4.21 -1.12 7.12
C GLN A 6 3.99 0.10 6.22
N ARG A 7 4.20 -0.04 4.90
CA ARG A 7 3.92 1.03 3.93
C ARG A 7 2.43 1.30 3.80
N ALA A 8 1.62 0.24 3.69
CA ALA A 8 0.18 0.36 3.61
C ALA A 8 -0.40 1.03 4.86
N ASP A 9 0.10 0.68 6.05
CA ASP A 9 -0.31 1.29 7.33
C ASP A 9 0.10 2.77 7.43
N GLY A 10 1.27 3.15 6.88
CA GLY A 10 1.68 4.55 6.80
C GLY A 10 0.72 5.39 5.95
N VAL A 11 0.30 4.87 4.79
CA VAL A 11 -0.69 5.55 3.94
C VAL A 11 -2.06 5.60 4.60
N ALA A 12 -2.50 4.51 5.23
CA ALA A 12 -3.75 4.48 5.99
C ALA A 12 -3.76 5.55 7.09
N SER A 13 -2.67 5.68 7.85
CA SER A 13 -2.53 6.69 8.91
C SER A 13 -2.59 8.11 8.37
N ALA A 14 -1.97 8.36 7.21
CA ALA A 14 -2.04 9.66 6.55
C ALA A 14 -3.48 10.01 6.12
N LEU A 15 -4.22 9.05 5.55
CA LEU A 15 -5.62 9.25 5.16
C LEU A 15 -6.54 9.51 6.37
N ILE A 16 -6.31 8.80 7.48
CA ILE A 16 -7.03 9.05 8.73
C ILE A 16 -6.78 10.48 9.22
N THR A 17 -5.52 10.93 9.16
CA THR A 17 -5.14 12.30 9.55
C THR A 17 -5.80 13.36 8.65
N GLN A 18 -6.04 13.03 7.39
CA GLN A 18 -6.78 13.88 6.45
C GLN A 18 -8.31 13.82 6.61
N GLY A 19 -8.83 13.06 7.59
CA GLY A 19 -10.25 13.03 7.93
C GLY A 19 -11.03 11.84 7.37
N VAL A 20 -10.37 10.87 6.74
CA VAL A 20 -11.05 9.62 6.33
C VAL A 20 -11.30 8.75 7.57
N ALA A 21 -12.55 8.39 7.81
CA ALA A 21 -12.90 7.56 8.97
C ALA A 21 -12.17 6.19 8.91
N ALA A 22 -11.54 5.81 10.01
CA ALA A 22 -10.68 4.61 10.08
C ALA A 22 -11.45 3.32 9.73
N ASN A 23 -12.75 3.25 10.03
CA ASN A 23 -13.62 2.12 9.68
C ASN A 23 -13.84 1.95 8.15
N ARG A 24 -13.50 2.96 7.34
CA ARG A 24 -13.60 2.90 5.87
C ARG A 24 -12.29 2.45 5.21
N ILE A 25 -11.22 2.28 5.99
CA ILE A 25 -9.89 1.97 5.46
C ILE A 25 -9.53 0.54 5.84
N ARG A 26 -9.14 -0.24 4.83
CA ARG A 26 -8.53 -1.55 5.02
C ARG A 26 -7.13 -1.53 4.41
N SER A 27 -6.12 -1.69 5.25
CA SER A 27 -4.71 -1.81 4.84
C SER A 27 -4.33 -3.28 4.73
N THR A 28 -3.68 -3.69 3.65
CA THR A 28 -3.17 -5.06 3.48
C THR A 28 -1.85 -5.03 2.70
N GLY A 29 -0.82 -5.68 3.24
CA GLY A 29 0.47 -5.81 2.57
C GLY A 29 0.45 -6.90 1.51
N ALA A 30 0.44 -6.53 0.23
CA ALA A 30 0.43 -7.50 -0.90
C ALA A 30 1.71 -8.35 -1.02
N GLY A 31 2.78 -7.98 -0.33
CA GLY A 31 4.06 -8.70 -0.40
C GLY A 31 4.80 -8.48 -1.73
N PRO A 32 5.87 -9.25 -1.99
CA PRO A 32 6.67 -9.15 -3.21
C PRO A 32 6.10 -9.91 -4.41
N ASP A 33 4.98 -10.62 -4.24
CA ASP A 33 4.50 -11.65 -5.17
C ASP A 33 3.92 -11.09 -6.47
N ASN A 34 3.67 -9.78 -6.53
CA ASN A 34 3.17 -9.08 -7.72
C ASN A 34 4.03 -7.83 -8.04
N PRO A 35 5.26 -8.01 -8.53
CA PRO A 35 6.11 -6.91 -8.94
C PRO A 35 5.63 -6.34 -10.29
N ILE A 36 5.67 -5.02 -10.43
CA ILE A 36 5.37 -4.34 -11.71
C ILE A 36 6.63 -4.11 -12.56
N ALA A 37 7.80 -4.30 -11.95
CA ALA A 37 9.10 -4.16 -12.60
C ALA A 37 10.10 -5.19 -12.05
N SER A 38 11.23 -5.36 -12.73
CA SER A 38 12.28 -6.28 -12.30
C SER A 38 12.82 -5.92 -10.91
N ASN A 39 12.80 -6.87 -9.97
CA ASN A 39 13.47 -6.71 -8.67
C ASN A 39 15.00 -6.78 -8.78
N SER A 40 15.57 -7.06 -9.96
CA SER A 40 17.02 -7.18 -10.15
C SER A 40 17.72 -5.84 -10.36
N THR A 41 17.00 -4.77 -10.70
CA THR A 41 17.57 -3.43 -10.90
C THR A 41 17.13 -2.47 -9.80
N THR A 42 17.98 -1.50 -9.45
CA THR A 42 17.63 -0.45 -8.46
C THR A 42 16.40 0.34 -8.91
N ALA A 43 16.29 0.63 -10.21
CA ALA A 43 15.14 1.31 -10.80
C ALA A 43 13.85 0.48 -10.66
N GLY A 44 13.89 -0.82 -10.99
CA GLY A 44 12.71 -1.68 -10.87
C GLY A 44 12.30 -1.96 -9.43
N LYS A 45 13.26 -2.11 -8.50
CA LYS A 45 12.96 -2.10 -7.06
C LYS A 45 12.28 -0.81 -6.63
N ALA A 46 12.72 0.34 -7.12
CA ALA A 46 12.10 1.62 -6.79
C ALA A 46 10.65 1.69 -7.28
N GLN A 47 10.35 1.22 -8.49
CA GLN A 47 8.99 1.12 -9.03
C GLN A 47 8.11 0.16 -8.21
N ASN A 48 8.67 -0.95 -7.72
CA ASN A 48 7.93 -1.90 -6.89
C ASN A 48 7.60 -1.39 -5.47
N ARG A 49 8.23 -0.30 -5.00
CA ARG A 49 7.91 0.34 -3.71
C ARG A 49 6.67 1.24 -3.85
N ARG A 50 5.51 0.64 -4.07
CA ARG A 50 4.23 1.35 -4.27
C ARG A 50 3.17 0.94 -3.26
N VAL A 51 2.17 1.79 -3.12
CA VAL A 51 0.91 1.50 -2.42
C VAL A 51 -0.21 1.80 -3.40
N GLU A 52 -1.14 0.86 -3.56
CA GLU A 52 -2.33 1.02 -4.40
C GLU A 52 -3.54 1.28 -3.50
N ILE A 53 -4.39 2.24 -3.90
CA ILE A 53 -5.61 2.59 -3.17
C ILE A 53 -6.80 2.22 -4.07
N THR A 54 -7.61 1.27 -3.61
CA THR A 54 -8.84 0.86 -4.30
C THR A 54 -10.04 1.43 -3.55
N LEU A 55 -10.89 2.20 -4.24
CA LEU A 55 -12.14 2.69 -3.70
C LEU A 55 -13.27 1.76 -4.13
N SER A 56 -13.94 1.15 -3.17
CA SER A 56 -15.15 0.36 -3.39
C SER A 56 -16.35 1.00 -2.66
N PRO A 57 -17.57 0.90 -3.20
CA PRO A 57 -18.77 1.30 -2.49
C PRO A 57 -18.91 0.51 -1.17
N LEU A 58 -19.52 1.14 -0.16
CA LEU A 58 -20.01 0.41 1.01
C LEU A 58 -21.25 -0.38 0.54
N GLN A 59 -21.20 -1.71 0.65
CA GLN A 59 -22.38 -2.56 0.44
C GLN A 59 -23.37 -2.40 1.60
#